data_AF-A0A946TWE6-F1
#
_entry.id   AF-A0A946TWE6-F1
#
_cell.length_a   1.000
_cell.length_b   1.000
_cell.length_c   1.000
_cell.angle_alpha   90.00
_cell.angle_beta   90.00
_cell.angle_gamma   90.00
#
_symmetry.space_group_name_H-M   'P 1'
#
loop_
_entity.id
_entity.type
_entity.pdbx_description
1 polymer ?
#
loop_
_entity_poly.entity_id
_entity_poly.type
_entity_poly.pdbx_seq_one_letter_code
_entity_poly.pdbx_strand_id
1 'polypeptide(L)'
;MDKKLPDQPSSNYREIPIRDLDPKGLGNLSDSMKLSLSVEDMIEIQVYYEAEMRREPTDVELECIAQTWSEHCKHRIFGARIEHSGSEGEEVINGLFKTYIKEVTDRIMER
;
A
#
# COMPACT_ATOMS: atom_id res chain seq x y z
N MET A 1 1.46 -3.05 -44.02
CA MET A 1 0.19 -3.51 -43.44
C MET A 1 0.05 -2.82 -42.09
N ASP A 2 -0.50 -1.61 -42.09
CA ASP A 2 -0.83 -0.87 -40.88
C ASP A 2 -2.03 -1.55 -40.21
N LYS A 3 -1.75 -2.44 -39.25
CA LYS A 3 -2.79 -2.93 -38.35
C LYS A 3 -3.19 -1.76 -37.46
N LYS A 4 -4.24 -1.03 -37.84
CA LYS A 4 -4.97 -0.17 -36.90
C LYS A 4 -5.33 -1.03 -35.70
N LEU A 5 -4.76 -0.69 -34.55
CA LEU A 5 -5.19 -1.23 -33.26
C LEU A 5 -6.72 -1.05 -33.17
N PRO A 6 -7.45 -2.02 -32.59
CA PRO A 6 -8.89 -1.87 -32.38
C PRO A 6 -9.16 -0.55 -31.66
N ASP A 7 -10.29 0.11 -31.98
CA ASP A 7 -10.72 1.34 -31.31
C ASP A 7 -10.54 1.16 -29.81
N GLN A 8 -9.64 1.95 -29.22
CA GLN A 8 -9.41 1.89 -27.79
C GLN A 8 -10.73 2.27 -27.12
N PRO A 9 -11.24 1.45 -26.17
CA PRO A 9 -12.43 1.83 -25.44
C PRO A 9 -12.18 3.20 -24.79
N SER A 10 -13.17 4.09 -24.87
CA SER A 10 -13.09 5.38 -24.18
C SER A 10 -12.80 5.12 -22.71
N SER A 11 -11.61 5.50 -22.24
CA SER A 11 -11.23 5.36 -20.84
C SER A 11 -12.13 6.24 -19.98
N ASN A 12 -13.20 5.65 -19.45
CA ASN A 12 -14.05 6.26 -18.44
C ASN A 12 -13.40 6.03 -17.08
N TYR A 13 -12.46 6.89 -16.69
CA TYR A 13 -11.97 7.00 -15.31
C TYR A 13 -12.55 8.24 -14.66
N ARG A 14 -12.49 8.30 -13.33
CA ARG A 14 -12.93 9.45 -12.55
C ARG A 14 -11.77 10.00 -11.75
N GLU A 15 -11.62 11.32 -11.73
CA GLU A 15 -10.72 11.99 -10.81
C GLU A 15 -11.35 11.98 -9.40
N ILE A 16 -10.54 11.62 -8.42
CA ILE A 16 -10.97 11.50 -7.02
C ILE A 16 -10.35 12.65 -6.24
N PRO A 17 -11.16 13.63 -5.78
CA PRO A 17 -10.63 14.81 -5.10
C PRO A 17 -10.13 14.44 -3.70
N ILE A 18 -8.82 14.23 -3.57
CA ILE A 18 -8.18 13.96 -2.29
C ILE A 18 -7.41 15.15 -1.76
N ARG A 19 -6.92 16.05 -2.63
CA ARG A 19 -5.94 17.09 -2.24
C ARG A 19 -6.48 18.11 -1.23
N ASP A 20 -7.77 18.44 -1.30
CA ASP A 20 -8.41 19.41 -0.41
C ASP A 20 -9.12 18.77 0.80
N LEU A 21 -9.01 17.45 0.97
CA LEU A 21 -9.65 16.74 2.08
C LEU A 21 -8.81 16.85 3.36
N ASP A 22 -9.49 17.06 4.49
CA ASP A 22 -8.87 16.90 5.81
C ASP A 22 -8.69 15.40 6.14
N PRO A 23 -7.91 15.04 7.18
CA PRO A 23 -7.68 13.64 7.55
C PRO A 23 -8.96 12.82 7.74
N LYS A 24 -10.03 13.46 8.24
CA LYS A 24 -11.33 12.82 8.42
C LYS A 24 -12.01 12.53 7.07
N GLY A 25 -11.97 13.49 6.14
CA GLY A 25 -12.45 13.36 4.78
C GLY A 25 -11.71 12.24 4.02
N LEU A 26 -10.40 12.17 4.16
CA LEU A 26 -9.58 11.09 3.59
C LEU A 26 -9.99 9.71 4.12
N GLY A 27 -10.19 9.57 5.43
CA GLY A 27 -10.70 8.33 6.04
C GLY A 27 -12.08 7.94 5.52
N ASN A 28 -13.03 8.88 5.51
CA ASN A 28 -14.38 8.64 4.99
C ASN A 28 -14.37 8.24 3.51
N LEU A 29 -13.48 8.84 2.71
CA LEU A 29 -13.31 8.50 1.30
C LEU A 29 -12.82 7.05 1.15
N SER A 30 -11.78 6.67 1.90
CA SER A 30 -11.25 5.30 1.94
C SER A 30 -12.34 4.28 2.28
N ASP A 31 -13.16 4.57 3.30
CA ASP A 31 -14.29 3.73 3.69
C ASP A 31 -15.35 3.64 2.59
N SER A 32 -15.73 4.78 2.00
CA SER A 32 -16.77 4.84 0.96
C SER A 32 -16.39 4.07 -0.31
N MET A 33 -15.10 4.10 -0.66
CA MET A 33 -14.54 3.43 -1.83
C MET A 33 -14.04 2.00 -1.52
N LYS A 34 -14.11 1.58 -0.25
CA LYS A 34 -13.63 0.26 0.23
C LYS A 34 -12.16 -0.01 -0.10
N LEU A 35 -11.32 1.01 0.04
CA LEU A 35 -9.89 0.93 -0.28
C LEU A 35 -9.10 0.18 0.79
N SER A 36 -9.64 0.07 2.02
CA SER A 36 -8.94 -0.52 3.16
C SER A 36 -7.57 0.12 3.44
N LEU A 37 -7.40 1.39 3.03
CA LEU A 37 -6.25 2.23 3.34
C LEU A 37 -6.50 2.94 4.67
N SER A 38 -5.50 3.00 5.54
CA SER A 38 -5.60 3.79 6.77
C SER A 38 -5.61 5.30 6.45
N VAL A 39 -5.95 6.13 7.44
CA VAL A 39 -5.88 7.59 7.28
C VAL A 39 -4.46 8.02 6.97
N GLU A 40 -3.46 7.40 7.60
CA GLU A 40 -2.04 7.66 7.36
C GLU A 40 -1.64 7.27 5.94
N ASP A 41 -2.06 6.10 5.45
CA ASP A 41 -1.81 5.69 4.06
C ASP A 41 -2.41 6.73 3.09
N MET A 42 -3.64 7.20 3.35
CA MET A 42 -4.31 8.21 2.53
C MET A 42 -3.63 9.58 2.57
N ILE A 43 -3.08 9.99 3.72
CA ILE A 43 -2.30 11.23 3.85
C ILE A 43 -1.02 11.13 3.02
N GLU A 44 -0.29 10.02 3.07
CA GLU A 44 0.92 9.83 2.26
C GLU A 44 0.61 9.88 0.76
N ILE A 45 -0.52 9.28 0.35
CA ILE A 45 -1.02 9.40 -1.03
C ILE A 45 -1.33 10.86 -1.37
N GLN A 46 -2.04 11.58 -0.49
CA GLN A 46 -2.38 13.00 -0.68
C GLN A 46 -1.13 13.85 -0.86
N VAL A 47 -0.13 13.70 0.02
CA VAL A 47 1.16 14.41 -0.05
C VAL A 47 1.87 14.12 -1.38
N TYR A 48 1.90 12.86 -1.82
CA TYR A 48 2.50 12.50 -3.10
C TYR A 48 1.78 13.15 -4.29
N TYR A 49 0.45 13.12 -4.30
CA TYR A 49 -0.34 13.71 -5.40
C TYR A 49 -0.27 15.25 -5.41
N GLU A 50 -0.10 15.87 -4.24
CA GLU A 50 0.08 17.31 -4.13
C GLU A 50 1.47 17.77 -4.59
N ALA A 51 2.53 17.13 -4.10
CA ALA A 51 3.92 17.54 -4.35
C ALA A 51 4.42 17.14 -5.75
N GLU A 52 4.24 15.87 -6.12
CA GLU A 52 4.88 15.28 -7.30
C GLU A 52 3.95 15.31 -8.52
N MET A 53 2.68 14.90 -8.35
CA MET A 53 1.76 14.75 -9.47
C MET A 53 1.04 16.04 -9.84
N ARG A 54 0.81 16.93 -8.87
CA ARG A 54 0.11 18.21 -9.01
C ARG A 54 -1.29 18.09 -9.64
N ARG A 55 -1.97 16.96 -9.40
CA ARG A 55 -3.33 16.64 -9.89
C ARG A 55 -4.02 15.68 -8.92
N GLU A 56 -5.31 15.46 -9.13
CA GLU A 56 -6.02 14.39 -8.43
C GLU A 56 -5.63 13.00 -8.98
N PRO A 57 -5.61 11.96 -8.14
CA PRO A 57 -5.57 10.58 -8.61
C PRO A 57 -6.83 10.23 -9.41
N THR A 58 -6.68 9.31 -10.33
CA THR A 58 -7.82 8.59 -10.89
C THR A 58 -8.31 7.50 -9.92
N ASP A 59 -9.56 7.11 -10.04
CA ASP A 59 -10.13 5.95 -9.34
C ASP A 59 -9.28 4.69 -9.54
N VAL A 60 -8.81 4.44 -10.75
CA VAL A 60 -7.94 3.29 -11.07
C VAL A 60 -6.60 3.37 -10.34
N GLU A 61 -5.95 4.54 -10.33
CA GLU A 61 -4.67 4.70 -9.63
C GLU A 61 -4.82 4.49 -8.13
N LEU A 62 -5.89 5.03 -7.54
CA LEU A 62 -6.15 4.89 -6.12
C LEU A 62 -6.45 3.43 -5.74
N GLU A 63 -7.19 2.70 -6.57
CA GLU A 63 -7.42 1.26 -6.41
C GLU A 63 -6.12 0.46 -6.55
N CYS A 64 -5.28 0.77 -7.54
CA CYS A 64 -3.98 0.11 -7.68
C CYS A 64 -3.09 0.29 -6.44
N ILE A 65 -3.07 1.50 -5.86
CA ILE A 65 -2.33 1.74 -4.61
C ILE A 65 -2.95 0.93 -3.48
N ALA A 66 -4.27 0.97 -3.30
CA ALA A 66 -4.97 0.21 -2.27
C ALA A 66 -4.67 -1.30 -2.33
N GLN A 67 -4.71 -1.89 -3.53
CA GLN A 67 -4.39 -3.31 -3.70
C GLN A 67 -2.93 -3.62 -3.34
N THR A 68 -1.99 -2.81 -3.83
CA THR A 68 -0.55 -3.07 -3.63
C THR A 68 -0.06 -2.78 -2.21
N TRP A 69 -0.73 -1.88 -1.49
CA TRP A 69 -0.39 -1.50 -0.12
C TRP A 69 -1.19 -2.26 0.94
N SER A 70 -2.15 -3.08 0.50
CA SER A 70 -2.89 -3.99 1.37
C SER A 70 -1.95 -4.93 2.13
N GLU A 71 -2.37 -5.36 3.32
CA GLU A 71 -1.54 -6.21 4.16
C GLU A 71 -1.20 -7.54 3.50
N HIS A 72 -2.16 -8.12 2.79
CA HIS A 72 -1.95 -9.38 2.08
C HIS A 72 -0.92 -9.25 0.96
N CYS A 73 -0.81 -8.10 0.31
CA CYS A 73 0.17 -7.90 -0.76
C CYS A 73 1.54 -7.50 -0.21
N LYS A 74 1.58 -6.53 0.71
CA LYS A 74 2.84 -5.97 1.20
C LYS A 74 3.46 -6.77 2.34
N HIS A 75 2.67 -7.58 3.04
CA HIS A 75 3.09 -8.34 4.22
C HIS A 75 3.73 -7.44 5.29
N ARG A 76 3.06 -6.33 5.65
CA ARG A 76 3.56 -5.31 6.60
C ARG A 76 3.86 -5.95 7.95
N ILE A 77 3.03 -6.88 8.45
CA ILE A 77 3.26 -7.58 9.73
C ILE A 77 4.52 -8.45 9.64
N PHE A 78 4.67 -9.23 8.57
CA PHE A 78 5.83 -10.12 8.40
C PHE A 78 7.14 -9.36 8.16
N GLY A 79 7.06 -8.12 7.68
CA GLY A 79 8.20 -7.21 7.54
C GLY A 79 8.40 -6.26 8.72
N ALA A 80 7.49 -6.21 9.69
CA ALA A 80 7.52 -5.23 10.77
C ALA A 80 8.63 -5.52 11.79
N ARG A 81 9.10 -4.45 12.44
CA ARG A 81 9.81 -4.55 13.71
C ARG A 81 8.77 -4.76 14.82
N ILE A 82 8.89 -5.84 15.56
CA ILE A 82 7.95 -6.24 16.60
C ILE A 82 8.69 -6.21 17.94
N GLU A 83 8.16 -5.45 18.90
CA GLU A 83 8.59 -5.48 20.29
C GLU A 83 7.59 -6.36 21.05
N HIS A 84 8.08 -7.43 21.66
CA HIS A 84 7.26 -8.47 22.28
C HIS A 84 7.71 -8.75 23.70
N SER A 85 6.77 -8.67 24.64
CA SER A 85 6.98 -8.89 26.07
C SER A 85 6.24 -10.16 26.50
N GLY A 86 6.98 -11.23 26.78
CA GLY A 86 6.43 -12.53 27.17
C GLY A 86 6.88 -12.98 28.57
N SER A 87 6.39 -14.15 29.00
CA SER A 87 6.86 -14.78 30.24
C SER A 87 8.35 -15.11 30.25
N GLU A 88 8.98 -15.16 29.07
CA GLU A 88 10.41 -15.43 28.88
C GLU A 88 11.26 -14.14 28.80
N GLY A 89 10.63 -12.96 28.84
CA GLY A 89 11.29 -11.65 28.78
C GLY A 89 10.86 -10.79 27.60
N GLU A 90 11.64 -9.74 27.36
CA GLU A 90 11.47 -8.80 26.25
C GLU A 90 12.29 -9.25 25.04
N GLU A 91 11.69 -9.24 23.86
CA GLU A 91 12.38 -9.49 22.60
C GLU A 91 12.01 -8.46 21.52
N VAL A 92 12.94 -8.23 20.59
CA VAL A 92 12.73 -7.38 19.43
C VAL A 92 13.01 -8.19 18.17
N ILE A 93 11.96 -8.40 17.37
CA ILE A 93 12.02 -9.17 16.13
C ILE A 93 12.04 -8.21 14.95
N ASN A 94 13.05 -8.32 14.08
CA ASN A 94 13.20 -7.46 12.89
C ASN A 94 12.68 -8.17 11.63
N GLY A 95 11.36 -8.27 11.53
CA GLY A 95 10.63 -8.93 10.44
C GLY A 95 10.55 -10.44 10.63
N LEU A 96 9.35 -10.97 10.87
CA LEU A 96 9.09 -12.41 11.03
C LEU A 96 9.62 -13.23 9.85
N PHE A 97 9.39 -12.76 8.61
CA PHE A 97 9.88 -13.46 7.42
C PHE A 97 11.40 -13.54 7.40
N LYS A 98 12.06 -12.42 7.71
CA LYS A 98 13.53 -12.33 7.70
C LYS A 98 14.13 -13.24 8.78
N THR A 99 13.65 -13.10 10.02
CA THR A 99 14.21 -13.77 11.20
C THR A 99 13.92 -15.26 11.25
N TYR A 100 12.70 -15.70 10.92
CA TYR A 100 12.29 -17.10 11.14
C TYR A 100 12.21 -17.96 9.88
N ILE A 101 12.10 -17.36 8.69
CA ILE A 101 11.96 -18.11 7.43
C ILE A 101 13.23 -17.98 6.59
N LYS A 102 13.61 -16.75 6.24
CA LYS A 102 14.76 -16.49 5.37
C LYS A 102 16.07 -16.88 6.03
N GLU A 103 16.30 -16.47 7.28
CA GLU A 103 17.56 -16.75 7.99
C GLU A 103 17.84 -18.26 8.12
N VAL A 104 16.81 -19.08 8.33
CA VAL A 104 16.96 -20.54 8.35
C VAL A 104 17.43 -21.07 7.00
N THR A 105 16.85 -20.55 5.90
CA THR A 105 17.24 -20.90 4.54
C THR A 105 18.67 -20.48 4.26
N ASP A 106 19.05 -19.25 4.60
CA ASP A 106 20.39 -18.70 4.41
C ASP A 106 21.43 -19.59 5.13
N ARG A 107 21.19 -19.97 6.40
CA ARG A 107 22.07 -20.86 7.18
C ARG A 107 22.24 -22.26 6.58
N ILE A 108 21.22 -22.78 5.89
CA ILE A 108 21.30 -24.08 5.20
C ILE A 108 22.12 -23.94 3.91
N MET A 109 21.95 -22.84 3.18
CA MET A 109 22.67 -22.58 1.93
C MET A 109 24.16 -22.28 2.11
N GLU A 110 24.57 -21.82 3.30
CA GLU A 110 25.97 -21.58 3.65
C GLU A 110 26.77 -22.85 4.00
N ARG A 111 26.12 -24.01 4.08
CA ARG A 111 26.75 -25.32 4.34
C ARG A 111 27.09 -26.05 3.06
#